data_AF-A0A841UW93-F1
#
_entry.id   AF-A0A841UW93-F1
#
_cell.length_a   1.000
_cell.length_b   1.000
_cell.length_c   1.000
_cell.angle_alpha   90.00
_cell.angle_beta   90.00
_cell.angle_gamma   90.00
#
_symmetry.space_group_name_H-M   'P 1'
#
loop_
_entity.id
_entity.type
_entity.pdbx_description
1 polymer ?
#
loop_
_entity_poly.entity_id
_entity_poly.type
_entity_poly.pdbx_seq_one_letter_code
_entity_poly.pdbx_strand_id
1 'polypeptide(L)'
;MNESYLYVIVALLPLTAAMVMLQSNPYQALVIRGVLGAIAALVYALLGAADVSLTEALMGTMLAVTLYAVAIRSSLVMRLGVIAEETDTVLEQLKTQLQTVLSKRFMRLELVAYSDKQALQQALMDKDVHAVCIRQDNPEAIPYETTIRLPYLYDIFKNELTAANTILTCIETPKLEEKH
;
A
#
# COMPACT_ATOMS: atom_id res chain seq x y z
N MET A 1 20.69 -33.93 -28.01
CA MET A 1 19.32 -33.48 -27.64
C MET A 1 19.41 -31.99 -27.38
N ASN A 2 18.62 -31.17 -28.08
CA ASN A 2 18.79 -29.71 -28.08
C ASN A 2 18.62 -29.14 -26.67
N GLU A 3 19.65 -28.47 -26.15
CA GLU A 3 19.59 -27.67 -24.92
C GLU A 3 18.76 -26.37 -25.09
N SER A 4 18.07 -26.22 -26.22
CA SER A 4 17.22 -25.07 -26.52
C SER A 4 16.13 -24.84 -25.47
N TYR A 5 15.60 -25.91 -24.87
CA TYR A 5 14.62 -25.79 -23.79
C TYR A 5 15.22 -25.12 -22.53
N LEU A 6 16.51 -25.38 -22.25
CA LEU A 6 17.20 -24.81 -21.09
C LEU A 6 17.36 -23.30 -21.26
N TYR A 7 17.75 -22.83 -22.44
CA TYR A 7 17.82 -21.40 -22.74
C TYR A 7 16.46 -20.70 -22.59
N VAL A 8 15.37 -21.35 -23.03
CA VAL A 8 14.01 -20.80 -22.87
C VAL A 8 13.63 -20.69 -21.40
N ILE A 9 13.90 -21.71 -20.59
CA ILE A 9 13.60 -21.69 -19.14
C ILE A 9 14.45 -20.63 -18.42
N VAL A 10 15.74 -20.54 -18.73
CA VAL A 10 16.63 -19.52 -18.15
C VAL A 10 16.18 -18.11 -18.54
N ALA A 11 15.69 -17.90 -19.75
CA ALA A 11 15.16 -16.60 -20.18
C ALA A 11 13.89 -16.17 -19.42
N LEU A 12 13.16 -17.09 -18.78
CA LEU A 12 12.03 -16.73 -17.91
C LEU A 12 12.48 -16.00 -16.64
N LEU A 13 13.72 -16.18 -16.17
CA LEU A 13 14.23 -15.49 -14.99
C LEU A 13 14.28 -13.96 -15.16
N PRO A 14 14.99 -13.38 -16.14
CA PRO A 14 15.00 -11.93 -16.33
C PRO A 14 13.63 -11.38 -16.69
N LEU A 15 12.80 -12.15 -17.42
CA LEU A 15 11.44 -11.77 -17.76
C LEU A 15 10.58 -11.60 -16.49
N THR A 16 10.54 -12.62 -15.63
CA THR A 16 9.76 -12.56 -14.38
C THR A 16 10.32 -11.56 -13.39
N ALA A 17 11.64 -11.36 -13.35
CA ALA A 17 12.26 -10.30 -12.56
C ALA A 17 11.81 -8.90 -13.02
N ALA A 18 11.74 -8.64 -14.33
CA ALA A 18 11.22 -7.40 -14.86
C ALA A 18 9.74 -7.20 -14.49
N MET A 19 8.92 -8.25 -14.56
CA MET A 19 7.52 -8.19 -14.13
C MET A 19 7.38 -7.84 -12.65
N VAL A 20 8.24 -8.35 -11.75
CA VAL A 20 8.24 -7.95 -10.33
C VAL A 20 8.55 -6.46 -10.16
N MET A 21 9.56 -5.95 -10.88
CA MET A 21 9.98 -4.54 -10.76
C MET A 21 8.92 -3.56 -11.26
N LEU A 22 8.12 -3.94 -12.25
CA LEU A 22 7.09 -3.08 -12.85
C LEU A 22 5.75 -3.13 -12.09
N GLN A 23 5.62 -4.01 -11.09
CA GLN A 23 4.34 -4.25 -10.44
C GLN A 23 4.07 -3.26 -9.31
N SER A 24 3.05 -2.40 -9.47
CA SER A 24 2.67 -1.41 -8.43
C SER A 24 1.96 -2.00 -7.22
N ASN A 25 1.28 -3.15 -7.38
CA ASN A 25 0.55 -3.80 -6.29
C ASN A 25 1.49 -4.76 -5.53
N PRO A 26 1.77 -4.54 -4.23
CA PRO A 26 2.72 -5.33 -3.46
C PRO A 26 2.32 -6.81 -3.34
N TYR A 27 1.01 -7.12 -3.30
CA TYR A 27 0.54 -8.50 -3.24
C TYR A 27 0.84 -9.24 -4.55
N GLN A 28 0.58 -8.59 -5.68
CA GLN A 28 0.85 -9.19 -6.98
C GLN A 28 2.36 -9.29 -7.22
N ALA A 29 3.15 -8.30 -6.80
CA ALA A 29 4.60 -8.35 -6.86
C ALA A 29 5.16 -9.53 -6.04
N LEU A 30 4.59 -9.78 -4.85
CA LEU A 30 4.96 -10.90 -3.99
C LEU A 30 4.65 -12.27 -4.63
N VAL A 31 3.49 -12.41 -5.27
CA VAL A 31 3.13 -13.65 -6.00
C VAL A 31 4.12 -13.91 -7.14
N ILE A 32 4.41 -12.88 -7.95
CA ILE A 32 5.38 -13.00 -9.06
C ILE A 32 6.78 -13.28 -8.51
N ARG A 33 7.15 -12.72 -7.36
CA ARG A 33 8.43 -13.04 -6.67
C ARG A 33 8.52 -14.51 -6.28
N GLY A 34 7.42 -15.12 -5.83
CA GLY A 34 7.34 -16.56 -5.59
C GLY A 34 7.54 -17.39 -6.86
N VAL A 35 6.92 -16.96 -7.96
CA VAL A 35 7.10 -17.60 -9.28
C VAL A 35 8.55 -17.50 -9.77
N LEU A 36 9.17 -16.33 -9.64
CA LEU A 36 10.57 -16.11 -10.02
C LEU A 36 11.50 -17.11 -9.33
N GLY A 37 11.38 -17.29 -8.01
CA GLY A 37 12.25 -18.23 -7.32
C GLY A 37 11.87 -19.70 -7.52
N ALA A 38 10.61 -20.02 -7.85
CA ALA A 38 10.24 -21.38 -8.29
C ALA A 38 10.90 -21.74 -9.63
N ILE A 39 10.98 -20.77 -10.56
CA ILE A 39 11.73 -20.90 -11.81
C ILE A 39 13.23 -21.05 -11.51
N ALA A 40 13.77 -20.29 -10.56
CA ALA A 40 15.17 -20.40 -10.16
C ALA A 40 15.51 -21.78 -9.59
N ALA A 41 14.67 -22.32 -8.69
CA ALA A 41 14.83 -23.68 -8.17
C ALA A 41 14.78 -24.73 -9.29
N LEU A 42 13.85 -24.59 -10.24
CA LEU A 42 13.79 -25.46 -11.42
C LEU A 42 15.07 -25.41 -12.26
N VAL A 43 15.61 -24.20 -12.51
CA VAL A 43 16.87 -24.03 -13.23
C VAL A 43 18.03 -24.73 -12.50
N TYR A 44 18.14 -24.56 -11.18
CA TYR A 44 19.17 -25.25 -10.39
C TYR A 44 19.04 -26.78 -10.46
N ALA A 45 17.81 -27.30 -10.39
CA ALA A 45 17.56 -28.74 -10.52
C ALA A 45 17.97 -29.27 -11.90
N LEU A 46 17.63 -28.55 -12.98
CA LEU A 46 17.97 -28.92 -14.35
C LEU A 46 19.49 -28.87 -14.62
N LEU A 47 20.22 -28.00 -13.92
CA LEU A 47 21.68 -27.92 -13.98
C LEU A 47 22.39 -28.97 -13.08
N GLY A 48 21.64 -29.83 -12.39
CA GLY A 48 22.19 -30.89 -11.54
C GLY A 48 22.55 -30.43 -10.12
N ALA A 49 22.21 -29.20 -9.74
CA ALA A 49 22.44 -28.66 -8.41
C ALA A 49 21.23 -28.93 -7.49
N ALA A 50 21.00 -30.19 -7.15
CA ALA A 50 19.82 -30.61 -6.38
C ALA A 50 19.73 -29.96 -4.99
N ASP A 51 20.83 -29.91 -4.24
CA ASP A 51 20.86 -29.30 -2.91
C ASP A 51 20.56 -27.80 -2.97
N VAL A 52 21.12 -27.11 -3.98
CA VAL A 52 20.88 -25.66 -4.20
C VAL A 52 19.41 -25.42 -4.57
N SER A 53 18.85 -26.23 -5.48
CA SER A 53 17.42 -26.18 -5.84
C SER A 53 16.52 -26.30 -4.62
N LEU A 54 16.80 -27.25 -3.72
CA LEU A 54 16.01 -27.45 -2.52
C LEU A 54 16.10 -26.22 -1.59
N THR A 55 17.29 -25.65 -1.42
CA THR A 55 17.46 -24.45 -0.60
C THR A 55 16.80 -23.20 -1.21
N GLU A 56 16.78 -23.07 -2.53
CA GLU A 56 16.07 -21.98 -3.21
C GLU A 56 14.55 -22.13 -3.04
N ALA A 57 14.03 -23.35 -3.15
CA ALA A 57 12.60 -23.63 -2.93
C ALA A 57 12.17 -23.36 -1.47
N LEU A 58 13.01 -23.71 -0.50
CA LEU A 58 12.64 -23.59 0.91
C LEU A 58 12.98 -22.21 1.50
N MET A 59 14.24 -21.79 1.39
CA MET A 59 14.72 -20.54 1.98
C MET A 59 14.56 -19.36 1.03
N GLY A 60 14.90 -19.55 -0.25
CA GLY A 60 14.86 -18.48 -1.26
C GLY A 60 13.44 -18.02 -1.63
N THR A 61 12.49 -18.95 -1.66
CA THR A 61 11.09 -18.68 -2.03
C THR A 61 10.13 -18.79 -0.86
N MET A 62 9.96 -19.97 -0.25
CA MET A 62 8.91 -20.14 0.77
C MET A 62 9.13 -19.22 1.98
N LEU A 63 10.33 -19.22 2.57
CA LEU A 63 10.64 -18.37 3.71
C LEU A 63 10.59 -16.88 3.35
N ALA A 64 11.27 -16.48 2.27
CA ALA A 64 11.29 -15.08 1.83
C ALA A 64 9.88 -14.55 1.54
N VAL A 65 9.07 -15.30 0.78
CA VAL A 65 7.68 -14.91 0.47
C VAL A 65 6.85 -14.82 1.75
N THR A 66 7.02 -15.73 2.70
CA THR A 66 6.30 -15.69 3.98
C THR A 66 6.68 -14.44 4.79
N LEU A 67 7.98 -14.15 4.91
CA LEU A 67 8.45 -12.96 5.63
C LEU A 67 7.99 -11.67 4.94
N TYR A 68 8.05 -11.60 3.62
CA TYR A 68 7.53 -10.46 2.86
C TYR A 68 6.00 -10.33 2.97
N ALA A 69 5.25 -11.43 2.99
CA ALA A 69 3.81 -11.40 3.22
C ALA A 69 3.48 -10.79 4.60
N VAL A 70 4.22 -11.20 5.64
CA VAL A 70 4.08 -10.64 6.99
C VAL A 70 4.47 -9.16 7.00
N ALA A 71 5.56 -8.79 6.34
CA ALA A 71 6.03 -7.40 6.25
C ALA A 71 5.04 -6.50 5.50
N ILE A 72 4.49 -6.94 4.37
CA ILE A 72 3.44 -6.20 3.63
C ILE A 72 2.22 -6.04 4.52
N ARG A 73 1.77 -7.12 5.17
CA ARG A 73 0.62 -7.05 6.08
C ARG A 73 0.84 -6.11 7.26
N SER A 74 2.06 -6.02 7.80
CA SER A 74 2.36 -5.18 8.96
C SER A 74 2.71 -3.72 8.62
N SER A 75 3.16 -3.44 7.40
CA SER A 75 3.60 -2.11 6.95
C SER A 75 2.50 -1.23 6.35
N LEU A 76 1.31 -1.77 6.11
CA LEU A 76 0.17 -1.02 5.57
C LEU A 76 -0.40 -0.07 6.63
N VAL A 77 0.10 1.16 6.65
CA VAL A 77 -0.33 2.23 7.56
C VAL A 77 -0.86 3.42 6.77
N MET A 78 -2.08 3.84 7.05
CA MET A 78 -2.62 5.12 6.62
C MET A 78 -2.39 6.15 7.72
N ARG A 79 -1.52 7.12 7.43
CA ARG A 79 -1.28 8.29 8.28
C ARG A 79 -2.33 9.38 8.01
N LEU A 80 -3.12 9.72 9.02
CA LEU A 80 -4.13 10.77 9.01
C LEU A 80 -3.62 11.97 9.82
N GLY A 81 -3.46 13.11 9.16
CA GLY A 81 -3.10 14.36 9.82
C GLY A 81 -4.32 15.01 10.49
N VAL A 82 -4.17 15.47 11.74
CA VAL A 82 -5.18 16.24 12.49
C VAL A 82 -4.52 17.44 13.18
N ILE A 83 -5.32 18.44 13.58
CA ILE A 83 -4.83 19.58 14.35
C ILE A 83 -4.79 19.20 15.85
N ALA A 84 -3.68 19.49 16.53
CA ALA A 84 -3.41 19.00 17.88
C ALA A 84 -4.42 19.42 18.96
N GLU A 85 -5.11 20.55 18.77
CA GLU A 85 -6.04 21.11 19.75
C GLU A 85 -7.48 20.58 19.62
N GLU A 86 -7.78 19.77 18.61
CA GLU A 86 -9.13 19.34 18.25
C GLU A 86 -9.47 17.92 18.73
N THR A 87 -9.27 17.63 20.02
CA THR A 87 -9.67 16.32 20.58
C THR A 87 -11.16 16.31 20.91
N ASP A 88 -12.00 16.24 19.88
CA ASP A 88 -13.46 16.17 20.03
C ASP A 88 -14.00 14.73 20.04
N THR A 89 -15.15 14.54 20.69
CA THR A 89 -15.90 13.29 20.66
C THR A 89 -16.27 12.87 19.23
N VAL A 90 -16.52 13.83 18.35
CA VAL A 90 -16.83 13.58 16.93
C VAL A 90 -15.61 13.10 16.15
N LEU A 91 -14.41 13.61 16.47
CA LEU A 91 -13.15 13.14 15.86
C LEU A 91 -12.86 11.69 16.24
N GLU A 92 -13.08 11.32 17.50
CA GLU A 92 -12.92 9.93 17.96
C GLU A 92 -13.94 8.97 17.31
N GLN A 93 -15.17 9.43 17.07
CA GLN A 93 -16.16 8.67 16.29
C GLN A 93 -15.72 8.47 14.84
N LEU A 94 -15.28 9.53 14.16
CA LEU A 94 -14.77 9.47 12.80
C LEU A 94 -13.55 8.55 12.68
N LYS A 95 -12.60 8.68 13.60
CA LYS A 95 -11.43 7.79 13.71
C LYS A 95 -11.85 6.34 13.85
N THR A 96 -12.83 6.04 14.70
CA THR A 96 -13.33 4.67 14.90
C THR A 96 -13.98 4.13 13.62
N GLN A 97 -14.74 4.96 12.90
CA GLN A 97 -15.31 4.59 11.60
C GLN A 97 -14.22 4.32 10.55
N LEU A 98 -13.25 5.22 10.41
CA LEU A 98 -12.11 5.06 9.49
C LEU A 98 -11.30 3.81 9.82
N GLN A 99 -11.00 3.59 11.10
CA GLN A 99 -10.30 2.39 11.56
C GLN A 99 -11.08 1.12 11.25
N THR A 100 -12.40 1.14 11.38
CA THR A 100 -13.26 -0.01 11.04
C THR A 100 -13.16 -0.34 9.55
N VAL A 101 -13.24 0.67 8.67
CA VAL A 101 -13.10 0.49 7.22
C VAL A 101 -11.69 0.00 6.85
N LEU A 102 -10.65 0.58 7.44
CA LEU A 102 -9.26 0.22 7.17
C LEU A 102 -8.90 -1.18 7.68
N SER A 103 -9.43 -1.58 8.84
CA SER A 103 -9.15 -2.89 9.44
C SER A 103 -9.63 -4.06 8.59
N LYS A 104 -10.73 -3.90 7.85
CA LYS A 104 -11.22 -4.88 6.85
C LYS A 104 -10.20 -5.14 5.73
N ARG A 105 -9.29 -4.20 5.50
CA ARG A 105 -8.27 -4.22 4.44
C ARG A 105 -6.85 -4.34 5.00
N PHE A 106 -6.72 -4.79 6.24
CA PHE A 106 -5.44 -4.96 6.96
C PHE A 106 -4.60 -3.68 7.06
N MET A 107 -5.20 -2.51 6.89
CA MET A 107 -4.52 -1.22 7.06
C MET A 107 -4.67 -0.75 8.50
N ARG A 108 -3.60 -0.17 9.06
CA ARG A 108 -3.62 0.51 10.36
C ARG A 108 -3.82 2.00 10.15
N LEU A 109 -4.60 2.64 11.02
CA LEU A 109 -4.75 4.08 11.05
C LEU A 109 -3.75 4.66 12.08
N GLU A 110 -2.92 5.60 11.65
CA GLU A 110 -2.02 6.35 12.52
C GLU A 110 -2.39 7.83 12.47
N LEU A 111 -2.66 8.43 13.63
CA LEU A 111 -2.95 9.86 13.73
C LEU A 111 -1.66 10.62 13.96
N VAL A 112 -1.45 11.67 13.17
CA VAL A 112 -0.32 12.58 13.30
C VAL A 112 -0.86 13.98 13.57
N ALA A 113 -0.58 14.51 14.76
CA ALA A 113 -1.04 15.83 15.17
C ALA A 113 -0.08 16.92 14.66
N TYR A 114 -0.63 17.99 14.11
CA TYR A 114 0.10 19.18 13.65
C TYR A 114 -0.38 20.43 14.39
N SER A 115 0.51 21.40 14.53
CA SER A 115 0.23 22.65 15.26
C SER A 115 -0.58 23.66 14.46
N ASP A 116 -0.47 23.65 13.13
CA ASP A 116 -1.10 24.64 12.25
C ASP A 116 -1.68 23.99 10.98
N LYS A 117 -2.75 24.59 10.43
CA LYS A 117 -3.35 24.23 9.14
C LYS A 117 -2.31 24.28 8.00
N GLN A 118 -1.39 25.23 8.02
CA GLN A 118 -0.32 25.34 7.02
C GLN A 118 0.65 24.14 7.07
N ALA A 119 1.08 23.75 8.27
CA ALA A 119 1.96 22.59 8.46
C ALA A 119 1.28 21.29 8.04
N LEU A 120 -0.02 21.17 8.33
CA LEU A 120 -0.84 20.02 7.95
C LEU A 120 -1.01 19.89 6.43
N GLN A 121 -1.27 21.01 5.74
CA GLN A 121 -1.34 21.04 4.28
C GLN A 121 0.02 20.75 3.63
N GLN A 122 1.09 21.31 4.19
CA GLN A 122 2.45 21.04 3.73
C GLN A 122 2.80 19.54 3.85
N ALA A 123 2.48 18.90 4.97
CA ALA A 123 2.67 17.46 5.17
C ALA A 123 1.88 16.60 4.16
N LEU A 124 0.72 17.07 3.70
CA LEU A 124 -0.06 16.40 2.65
C LEU A 124 0.62 16.53 1.28
N MET A 125 1.20 17.70 0.98
CA MET A 125 1.96 17.94 -0.26
C MET A 125 3.28 17.15 -0.29
N ASP A 126 3.99 17.11 0.84
CA ASP A 126 5.25 16.38 1.02
C ASP A 126 5.06 14.85 1.11
N LYS A 127 3.80 14.40 1.15
CA LYS A 127 3.38 12.98 1.22
C LYS A 127 3.71 12.30 2.54
N ASP A 128 3.99 13.07 3.59
CA ASP A 128 4.17 12.57 4.95
C ASP A 128 2.88 12.00 5.54
N VAL A 129 1.73 12.56 5.14
CA VAL A 129 0.40 12.06 5.47
C VAL A 129 -0.38 11.68 4.21
N HIS A 130 -1.32 10.76 4.36
CA HIS A 130 -2.14 10.22 3.26
C HIS A 130 -3.49 10.93 3.14
N ALA A 131 -3.97 11.46 4.26
CA ALA A 131 -5.16 12.29 4.36
C ALA A 131 -5.00 13.29 5.50
N VAL A 132 -5.78 14.36 5.46
CA VAL A 132 -5.89 15.36 6.52
C VAL A 132 -7.36 15.55 6.88
N CYS A 133 -7.65 15.73 8.17
CA CYS A 133 -8.98 16.07 8.65
C CYS A 133 -8.92 17.46 9.28
N ILE A 134 -9.75 18.38 8.79
CA ILE A 134 -9.80 19.77 9.25
C ILE A 134 -11.23 20.04 9.70
N ARG A 135 -11.39 20.58 10.92
CA ARG A 135 -12.69 21.04 11.39
C ARG A 135 -13.14 22.29 10.62
N GLN A 136 -14.41 22.31 10.22
CA GLN A 136 -15.01 23.49 9.61
C GLN A 136 -15.55 24.44 10.69
N ASP A 137 -15.31 25.74 10.51
CA ASP A 137 -15.75 26.79 11.45
C ASP A 137 -17.28 27.01 11.43
N ASN A 138 -18.01 26.46 10.45
CA ASN A 138 -19.47 26.57 10.34
C ASN A 138 -20.16 25.25 10.77
N PRO A 139 -20.69 25.13 12.01
CA PRO A 139 -21.07 23.84 12.59
C PRO A 139 -22.44 23.28 12.16
N GLU A 140 -23.20 23.96 11.30
CA GLU A 140 -24.64 23.70 11.14
C GLU A 140 -25.02 22.42 10.37
N ALA A 141 -24.07 21.73 9.71
CA ALA A 141 -24.39 20.49 8.98
C ALA A 141 -23.33 19.39 9.09
N ILE A 142 -22.04 19.70 8.88
CA ILE A 142 -20.96 18.69 8.88
C ILE A 142 -19.69 19.28 9.53
N PRO A 143 -19.20 18.68 10.64
CA PRO A 143 -18.13 19.31 11.43
C PRO A 143 -16.72 19.16 10.85
N TYR A 144 -16.48 18.19 9.98
CA TYR A 144 -15.13 17.88 9.47
C TYR A 144 -15.07 17.78 7.94
N GLU A 145 -14.00 18.30 7.37
CA GLU A 145 -13.60 18.07 5.98
C GLU A 145 -12.36 17.18 5.97
N THR A 146 -12.47 15.99 5.38
CA THR A 146 -11.36 15.06 5.20
C THR A 146 -10.90 15.10 3.77
N THR A 147 -9.66 15.55 3.59
CA THR A 147 -9.01 15.62 2.29
C THR A 147 -8.05 14.44 2.11
N ILE A 148 -8.27 13.64 1.07
CA ILE A 148 -7.51 12.42 0.79
C ILE A 148 -6.69 12.61 -0.48
N ARG A 149 -5.42 12.21 -0.45
CA ARG A 149 -4.52 12.30 -1.62
C ARG A 149 -4.62 11.09 -2.55
N LEU A 150 -4.90 9.90 -2.02
CA LEU A 150 -4.93 8.67 -2.81
C LEU A 150 -6.35 8.38 -3.33
N PRO A 151 -6.58 8.34 -4.66
CA PRO A 151 -7.89 8.05 -5.23
C PRO A 151 -8.48 6.71 -4.77
N TYR A 152 -7.64 5.68 -4.67
CA TYR A 152 -8.06 4.37 -4.16
C TYR A 152 -8.64 4.43 -2.74
N LEU A 153 -8.02 5.21 -1.84
CA LEU A 153 -8.52 5.38 -0.48
C LEU A 153 -9.81 6.20 -0.47
N TYR A 154 -9.90 7.23 -1.32
CA TYR A 154 -11.12 8.01 -1.49
C TYR A 154 -12.31 7.14 -1.92
N ASP A 155 -12.14 6.27 -2.91
CA ASP A 155 -13.20 5.38 -3.36
C ASP A 155 -13.63 4.37 -2.28
N ILE A 156 -12.70 3.86 -1.48
CA ILE A 156 -13.03 2.99 -0.34
C ILE A 156 -13.90 3.76 0.66
N PHE A 157 -13.46 4.95 1.06
CA PHE A 157 -14.13 5.73 2.08
C PHE A 157 -15.48 6.26 1.61
N LYS A 158 -15.59 6.68 0.35
CA LYS A 158 -16.86 7.12 -0.24
C LYS A 158 -17.93 6.02 -0.25
N ASN A 159 -17.52 4.76 -0.44
CA ASN A 159 -18.45 3.63 -0.50
C ASN A 159 -18.81 3.06 0.89
N GLU A 160 -17.91 3.17 1.87
CA GLU A 160 -18.08 2.54 3.19
C GLU A 160 -18.38 3.52 4.34
N LEU A 161 -18.15 4.83 4.19
CA LEU A 161 -18.58 5.83 5.18
C LEU A 161 -19.97 6.34 4.86
N THR A 162 -20.88 6.15 5.82
CA THR A 162 -22.15 6.86 5.85
C THR A 162 -21.86 8.33 6.18
N ALA A 163 -22.35 9.26 5.34
CA ALA A 163 -22.03 10.69 5.30
C ALA A 163 -22.38 11.54 6.55
N ALA A 164 -22.54 10.94 7.73
CA ALA A 164 -23.06 11.62 8.91
C ALA A 164 -22.09 12.66 9.52
N ASN A 165 -20.78 12.49 9.35
CA ASN A 165 -19.79 13.23 10.16
C ASN A 165 -18.70 13.96 9.36
N THR A 166 -18.59 13.79 8.04
CA THR A 166 -17.46 14.32 7.26
C THR A 166 -17.74 14.53 5.77
N ILE A 167 -17.25 15.65 5.22
CA ILE A 167 -17.16 15.89 3.78
C ILE A 167 -15.85 15.27 3.28
N LEU A 168 -15.94 14.36 2.30
CA LEU A 168 -14.76 13.74 1.69
C LEU A 168 -14.37 14.50 0.42
N THR A 169 -13.18 15.09 0.44
CA THR A 169 -12.58 15.76 -0.72
C THR A 169 -11.36 14.97 -1.18
N CYS A 170 -11.22 14.76 -2.50
CA CYS A 170 -10.00 14.18 -3.07
C CYS A 170 -9.17 15.30 -3.69
N ILE A 171 -7.91 15.45 -3.29
CA ILE A 171 -6.99 16.26 -4.09
C ILE A 171 -6.47 15.34 -5.19
N GLU A 172 -6.95 15.56 -6.40
CA GLU A 172 -6.23 15.11 -7.58
C GLU A 172 -4.91 15.88 -7.60
N THR A 173 -3.84 15.27 -7.09
CA THR A 173 -2.49 15.70 -7.46
C THR A 173 -2.48 15.73 -8.98
N PRO A 174 -2.13 16.86 -9.65
CA PRO A 174 -2.07 16.88 -11.10
C PRO A 174 -1.19 15.71 -11.51
N LYS A 175 -1.73 14.83 -12.36
CA LYS A 175 -0.97 13.77 -13.02
C LYS A 175 0.32 14.43 -13.48
N LEU A 176 1.43 14.08 -12.85
CA LEU A 176 2.74 14.35 -13.42
C LEU A 176 2.66 13.67 -14.78
N GLU A 177 2.55 14.48 -15.84
CA GLU A 177 2.57 14.00 -17.21
C GLU A 177 3.78 13.07 -17.31
N GLU A 178 3.53 11.78 -17.47
CA GLU A 178 4.51 10.83 -17.99
C GLU A 178 4.91 11.39 -19.35
N LYS A 179 6.00 12.16 -19.35
CA LYS A 179 6.64 12.61 -20.56
C LYS A 179 7.27 11.37 -21.18
N HIS A 180 6.58 10.89 -22.20
CA HIS A 180 6.93 9.89 -23.23
C HIS A 180 8.39 9.48 -23.32
#